data_AF-A0A961KD54-F1
#
_entry.id   AF-A0A961KD54-F1
#
_cell.length_a   1.000
_cell.length_b   1.000
_cell.length_c   1.000
_cell.angle_alpha   90.00
_cell.angle_beta   90.00
_cell.angle_gamma   90.00
#
_symmetry.space_group_name_H-M   'P 1'
#
loop_
_entity.id
_entity.type
_entity.pdbx_description
1 polymer ?
#
loop_
_entity_poly.entity_id
_entity_poly.type
_entity_poly.pdbx_seq_one_letter_code
_entity_poly.pdbx_strand_id
1 'polypeptide(L)' 'MSWTEERVETLKRMWAEGQSASQIAKELGGVTRNAV' A
#
# COMPACT_ATOMS: atom_id res chain seq x y z
N MET A 1 -12.19 -4.00 -6.37
CA MET A 1 -11.20 -3.50 -5.39
C MET A 1 -11.48 -2.03 -5.19
N SER A 2 -11.71 -1.58 -3.95
CA SER A 2 -11.90 -0.16 -3.64
C SER A 2 -10.78 0.28 -2.71
N TRP A 3 -10.23 1.47 -2.95
CA TRP A 3 -9.30 2.12 -2.03
C TRP A 3 -10.10 2.71 -0.88
N THR A 4 -10.19 1.95 0.22
CA THR A 4 -10.78 2.44 1.47
C THR A 4 -9.80 3.36 2.19
N GLU A 5 -10.32 4.23 3.05
CA GLU A 5 -9.47 5.15 3.84
C GLU A 5 -8.42 4.41 4.67
N GLU A 6 -8.78 3.27 5.27
CA GLU A 6 -7.86 2.40 6.02
C GLU A 6 -6.68 1.90 5.17
N ARG A 7 -6.93 1.54 3.91
CA ARG A 7 -5.87 1.12 2.98
C ARG A 7 -4.95 2.28 2.61
N VAL A 8 -5.52 3.47 2.45
CA VAL A 8 -4.76 4.70 2.18
C VAL A 8 -3.91 5.08 3.38
N GLU A 9 -4.43 4.95 4.60
CA GLU A 9 -3.68 5.21 5.84
C GLU A 9 -2.51 4.23 6.00
N THR A 10 -2.77 2.94 5.77
CA THR A 10 -1.74 1.89 5.80
C THR A 10 -0.62 2.17 4.79
N LEU A 11 -0.98 2.52 3.55
CA LEU A 11 -0.03 2.92 2.51
C LEU A 11 0.81 4.13 2.96
N LYS A 12 0.17 5.19 3.45
CA LYS A 12 0.87 6.41 3.88
C LYS A 12 1.87 6.13 4.99
N ARG A 13 1.48 5.31 5.97
CA ARG A 13 2.37 4.91 7.08
C ARG A 13 3.59 4.16 6.56
N MET A 14 3.39 3.12 5.76
CA MET A 14 4.50 2.31 5.23
C MET A 14 5.41 3.10 4.29
N TRP A 15 4.84 4.01 3.49
CA TRP A 15 5.61 4.91 2.65
C TRP A 15 6.50 5.84 3.48
N ALA A 16 5.96 6.40 4.57
CA ALA A 16 6.73 7.24 5.49
C ALA A 16 7.84 6.46 6.22
N GLU A 17 7.64 5.16 6.46
CA GLU A 17 8.67 4.24 6.98
C GLU A 17 9.73 3.85 5.93
N GLY A 18 9.61 4.31 4.68
CA GLY A 18 10.56 4.05 3.60
C GLY A 18 10.38 2.69 2.92
N GLN A 19 9.23 2.04 3.07
CA GLN A 19 8.97 0.77 2.40
C GLN A 19 8.81 0.93 0.89
N SER A 20 9.26 -0.07 0.13
CA SER A 20 9.09 -0.09 -1.32
C SER A 20 7.64 -0.37 -1.73
N ALA A 21 7.23 0.13 -2.89
CA ALA A 21 5.90 -0.13 -3.46
C ALA A 21 5.59 -1.65 -3.59
N SER A 22 6.60 -2.49 -3.84
CA SER A 22 6.43 -3.96 -3.85
C SER A 22 6.12 -4.55 -2.47
N GLN A 23 6.72 -4.01 -1.41
CA GLN A 23 6.42 -4.45 -0.03
C GLN A 23 5.02 -3.99 0.37
N ILE A 24 4.67 -2.74 0.06
CA ILE A 24 3.34 -2.18 0.33
C ILE A 24 2.25 -2.95 -0.44
N ALA A 25 2.49 -3.32 -1.70
CA ALA A 25 1.55 -4.12 -2.49
C ALA A 25 1.31 -5.51 -1.88
N LYS A 26 2.38 -6.14 -1.39
CA LYS A 26 2.31 -7.44 -0.72
C LYS A 26 1.50 -7.36 0.59
N GLU A 27 1.70 -6.30 1.36
CA GLU A 27 0.99 -6.06 2.63
C GLU A 27 -0.49 -5.74 2.40
N LEU A 28 -0.78 -4.81 1.48
CA LEU A 28 -2.16 -4.38 1.20
C LEU A 28 -2.98 -5.51 0.57
N GLY A 29 -2.36 -6.42 -0.17
CA GLY A 29 -3.03 -7.54 -0.83
C GLY A 29 -3.99 -7.12 -1.94
N GLY A 30 -4.11 -7.95 -2.97
CA GLY A 30 -4.96 -7.68 -4.13
C GLY A 30 -4.45 -6.60 -5.08
N VAL A 31 -3.50 -5.75 -4.70
CA VAL A 31 -2.95 -4.67 -5.53
C VAL A 31 -1.55 -5.05 -6.03
N THR A 32 -1.18 -4.57 -7.21
CA THR A 32 0.15 -4.77 -7.78
C THR A 32 1.08 -3.64 -7.38
N ARG A 33 2.40 -3.84 -7.45
CA ARG A 33 3.41 -2.79 -7.23
C ARG A 33 3.10 -1.50 -7.99
N ASN A 34 2.58 -1.60 -9.22
CA ASN A 34 2.33 -0.43 -10.07
C ASN A 34 1.02 0.29 -9.72
N ALA A 35 0.15 -0.34 -8.93
CA ALA A 35 -1.10 0.24 -8.46
C ALA A 35 -0.98 0.84 -7.04
N VAL A 36 0.16 0.64 -6.38
CA VAL A 36 0.59 1.35 -5.15
C VAL A 36 1.28 2.64 -5.57
#